data_AF-A0A966B7S6-F1
#
_entry.id   AF-A0A966B7S6-F1
#
_cell.length_a   1.000
_cell.length_b   1.000
_cell.length_c   1.000
_cell.angle_alpha   90.00
_cell.angle_beta   90.00
_cell.angle_gamma   90.00
#
_symmetry.space_group_name_H-M   'P 1'
#
loop_
_entity.id
_entity.type
_entity.pdbx_description
1 polymer ?
#
loop_
_entity_poly.entity_id
_entity_poly.type
_entity_poly.pdbx_seq_one_letter_code
_entity_poly.pdbx_strand_id
1 'polypeptide(L)'
;MQAHLDGQATDEQTRYLQDNTEQWAASLFRLLDTAEMALASARRDVRGPERAMVLGDLDEECFRIDAALTGLVGDAPEDDLVPLTSVEPRSQVPAPAPALATSPIRLQLSRTDGRIVAWASGLNQRGDRHEGVLERVKSHGGSAITWDEHATMKIPGSGRVSTVSAPLASALGWLIAFGDTAEDDTLGASVTWMGQVAALAVELIAQGRVAPQLVQSKRRRREKADDDTSAFRVRWVPAVVDPERFQALVASVPGAAMTGSREQAKDKFVMAALSDLCDAIVGIAAGQLETPAAPPAVSTKADVAEATLCHLDGEAFNAPTKLGSEMARRMTQWGQSVIGVSERPMVIQLGPPDDSGGWHVAVLAPNEEGGLDPVEVAMATTSKSRAKHTAAQLARLERLFPELMRLGGRRRGEVILSQDEAWKLMTEDGDRLGVCGFDVRVPALKRRKAVASLRLTSQADETVVGARQLADVRWSAVFDDVELTAAEISKLAAEARPLVKSRGRWVELDKADLVEAAAALAERADKT
;
A
#
# COMPACT_ATOMS: atom_id res chain seq x y z
N MET A 1 -0.23 -32.20 -48.77
CA MET A 1 0.06 -31.67 -47.43
C MET A 1 -0.78 -30.43 -47.13
N GLN A 2 -0.61 -29.29 -47.81
CA GLN A 2 -1.43 -28.09 -47.56
C GLN A 2 -2.94 -28.38 -47.67
N ALA A 3 -3.36 -29.10 -48.73
CA ALA A 3 -4.74 -29.56 -48.86
C ALA A 3 -5.23 -30.44 -47.69
N HIS A 4 -4.33 -31.19 -47.02
CA HIS A 4 -4.70 -31.98 -45.84
C HIS A 4 -4.83 -31.09 -44.59
N LEU A 5 -3.92 -30.13 -44.41
CA LEU A 5 -3.98 -29.11 -43.33
C LEU A 5 -5.21 -28.20 -43.45
N ASP A 6 -5.67 -27.96 -44.67
CA ASP A 6 -6.87 -27.18 -44.97
C ASP A 6 -8.16 -28.02 -45.00
N GLY A 7 -8.09 -29.32 -44.72
CA GLY A 7 -9.26 -30.22 -44.68
C GLY A 7 -9.87 -30.53 -46.05
N GLN A 8 -9.11 -30.34 -47.14
CA GLN A 8 -9.53 -30.51 -48.54
C GLN A 8 -8.84 -31.68 -49.24
N ALA A 9 -8.10 -32.53 -48.53
CA ALA A 9 -7.40 -33.66 -49.12
C ALA A 9 -8.37 -34.76 -49.55
N THR A 10 -8.12 -35.36 -50.72
CA THR A 10 -8.87 -36.54 -51.17
C THR A 10 -8.43 -37.78 -50.38
N ASP A 11 -9.27 -38.83 -50.38
CA ASP A 11 -8.96 -40.09 -49.69
C ASP A 11 -7.67 -40.74 -50.20
N GLU A 12 -7.40 -40.61 -51.50
CA GLU A 12 -6.17 -41.10 -52.13
C GLU A 12 -4.92 -40.33 -51.67
N GLN A 13 -5.04 -39.00 -51.52
CA GLN A 13 -3.96 -38.15 -50.99
C GLN A 13 -3.70 -38.41 -49.50
N THR A 14 -4.75 -38.66 -48.72
CA THR A 14 -4.64 -38.98 -47.30
C THR A 14 -3.98 -40.34 -47.10
N ARG A 15 -4.35 -41.35 -47.91
CA ARG A 15 -3.72 -42.67 -47.88
C ARG A 15 -2.24 -42.60 -48.28
N TYR A 16 -1.88 -41.82 -49.32
CA TYR A 16 -0.49 -41.59 -49.70
C TYR A 16 0.35 -40.97 -48.58
N LEU A 17 -0.21 -40.01 -47.81
CA LEU A 17 0.48 -39.40 -46.68
C LEU A 17 0.67 -40.40 -45.51
N GLN A 18 -0.34 -41.21 -45.21
CA GLN A 18 -0.27 -42.26 -44.18
C GLN A 18 0.80 -43.32 -44.52
N ASP A 19 0.90 -43.71 -45.79
CA ASP A 19 1.90 -44.68 -46.25
C ASP A 19 3.34 -44.11 -46.23
N ASN A 20 3.52 -42.78 -46.10
CA ASN A 20 4.82 -42.08 -46.13
C ASN A 20 5.02 -41.19 -44.89
N THR A 21 4.66 -41.71 -43.71
CA THR A 21 4.61 -40.99 -42.43
C THR A 21 5.90 -40.23 -42.08
N GLU A 22 7.09 -40.83 -42.23
CA GLU A 22 8.37 -40.15 -41.90
C GLU A 22 8.66 -38.93 -42.79
N GLN A 23 8.41 -39.06 -44.10
CA GLN A 23 8.61 -37.98 -45.06
C GLN A 23 7.56 -36.88 -44.89
N TRP A 24 6.35 -37.26 -44.46
CA TRP A 24 5.29 -36.35 -44.07
C TRP A 24 5.69 -35.53 -42.84
N ALA A 25 6.18 -36.18 -41.77
CA ALA A 25 6.68 -35.51 -40.56
C ALA A 25 7.77 -34.47 -40.87
N ALA A 26 8.83 -34.90 -41.58
CA ALA A 26 9.95 -34.03 -41.94
C ALA A 26 9.52 -32.83 -42.80
N SER A 27 8.45 -32.98 -43.55
CA SER A 27 7.91 -31.91 -44.38
C SER A 27 6.99 -30.98 -43.60
N LEU A 28 6.25 -31.47 -42.59
CA LEU A 28 5.51 -30.63 -41.64
C LEU A 28 6.46 -29.79 -40.77
N PHE A 29 7.56 -30.36 -40.28
CA PHE A 29 8.60 -29.59 -39.55
C PHE A 29 9.13 -28.40 -40.37
N ARG A 30 9.49 -28.62 -41.64
CA ARG A 30 9.96 -27.54 -42.53
C ARG A 30 8.88 -26.48 -42.79
N LEU A 31 7.62 -26.90 -42.83
CA LEU A 31 6.49 -25.99 -43.03
C LEU A 31 6.24 -25.16 -41.77
N LEU A 32 6.36 -25.76 -40.58
CA LEU A 32 6.30 -25.06 -39.29
C LEU A 32 7.40 -24.01 -39.18
N ASP A 33 8.67 -24.36 -39.44
CA ASP A 33 9.79 -23.41 -39.44
C ASP A 33 9.52 -22.21 -40.35
N THR A 34 8.96 -22.47 -41.55
CA THR A 34 8.62 -21.44 -42.52
C THR A 34 7.49 -20.53 -42.01
N ALA A 35 6.45 -21.11 -41.40
CA ALA A 35 5.33 -20.37 -40.83
C ALA A 35 5.76 -19.52 -39.62
N GLU A 36 6.62 -20.04 -38.76
CA GLU A 36 7.18 -19.31 -37.62
C GLU A 36 8.07 -18.14 -38.07
N MET A 37 8.91 -18.35 -39.10
CA MET A 37 9.71 -17.28 -39.70
C MET A 37 8.82 -16.17 -40.29
N ALA A 38 7.72 -16.55 -40.97
CA ALA A 38 6.75 -15.61 -41.50
C ALA A 38 6.03 -14.84 -40.38
N LEU A 39 5.62 -15.51 -39.30
CA LEU A 39 5.02 -14.89 -38.12
C LEU A 39 5.99 -13.92 -37.42
N ALA A 40 7.27 -14.30 -37.29
CA ALA A 40 8.31 -13.46 -36.71
C ALA A 40 8.60 -12.21 -37.55
N SER A 41 8.65 -12.35 -38.89
CA SER A 41 8.76 -11.20 -39.80
C SER A 41 7.52 -10.32 -39.72
N ALA A 42 6.31 -10.89 -39.75
CA ALA A 42 5.06 -10.12 -39.63
C ALA A 42 4.99 -9.34 -38.31
N ARG A 43 5.51 -9.91 -37.20
CA ARG A 43 5.62 -9.20 -35.91
C ARG A 43 6.51 -7.96 -36.01
N ARG A 44 7.57 -7.97 -36.83
CA ARG A 44 8.45 -6.81 -37.05
C ARG A 44 7.88 -5.84 -38.08
N ASP A 45 7.35 -6.34 -39.19
CA ASP A 45 7.22 -5.57 -40.42
C ASP A 45 5.77 -5.12 -40.69
N VAL A 46 4.77 -5.92 -40.30
CA VAL A 46 3.36 -5.60 -40.56
C VAL A 46 2.87 -4.54 -39.57
N ARG A 47 2.47 -3.37 -40.07
CA ARG A 47 1.91 -2.26 -39.28
C ARG A 47 0.51 -1.92 -39.79
N GLY A 48 -0.29 -1.26 -38.96
CA GLY A 48 -1.64 -0.83 -39.35
C GLY A 48 -2.75 -1.81 -38.92
N PRO A 49 -3.99 -1.60 -39.43
CA PRO A 49 -5.20 -2.25 -38.94
C PRO A 49 -5.27 -3.76 -39.22
N GLU A 50 -4.63 -4.22 -40.30
CA GLU A 50 -4.62 -5.63 -40.72
C GLU A 50 -3.66 -6.49 -39.88
N ARG A 51 -2.80 -5.87 -39.06
CA ARG A 51 -1.78 -6.58 -38.28
C ARG A 51 -2.36 -7.66 -37.38
N ALA A 52 -3.49 -7.41 -36.72
CA ALA A 52 -4.08 -8.39 -35.82
C ALA A 52 -4.60 -9.62 -36.57
N MET A 53 -5.20 -9.40 -37.74
CA MET A 53 -5.67 -10.46 -38.62
C MET A 53 -4.50 -11.26 -39.19
N VAL A 54 -3.51 -10.59 -39.79
CA VAL A 54 -2.31 -11.23 -40.35
C VAL A 54 -1.53 -12.03 -39.30
N LEU A 55 -1.40 -11.50 -38.07
CA LEU A 55 -0.75 -12.25 -36.99
C LEU A 55 -1.62 -13.39 -36.48
N GLY A 56 -2.94 -13.23 -36.45
CA GLY A 56 -3.87 -14.30 -36.06
C GLY A 56 -3.83 -15.46 -37.05
N ASP A 57 -3.93 -15.16 -38.34
CA ASP A 57 -3.92 -16.18 -39.41
C ASP A 57 -2.59 -16.96 -39.43
N LEU A 58 -1.46 -16.28 -39.24
CA LEU A 58 -0.14 -16.93 -39.18
C LEU A 58 0.06 -17.75 -37.89
N ASP A 59 -0.48 -17.30 -36.76
CA ASP A 59 -0.43 -18.03 -35.49
C ASP A 59 -1.33 -19.28 -35.53
N GLU A 60 -2.51 -19.18 -36.16
CA GLU A 60 -3.42 -20.30 -36.41
C GLU A 60 -2.84 -21.30 -37.40
N GLU A 61 -2.11 -20.84 -38.43
CA GLU A 61 -1.37 -21.72 -39.34
C GLU A 61 -0.29 -22.51 -38.59
N CYS A 62 0.52 -21.85 -37.76
CA CYS A 62 1.52 -22.52 -36.93
C CYS A 62 0.87 -23.60 -36.03
N PHE A 63 -0.27 -23.27 -35.42
CA PHE A 63 -1.00 -24.19 -34.55
C PHE A 63 -1.56 -25.41 -35.31
N ARG A 64 -2.11 -25.21 -36.53
CA ARG A 64 -2.63 -26.31 -37.35
C ARG A 64 -1.52 -27.28 -37.77
N ILE A 65 -0.35 -26.75 -38.13
CA ILE A 65 0.81 -27.56 -38.52
C ILE A 65 1.35 -28.34 -37.32
N ASP A 66 1.48 -27.69 -36.18
CA ASP A 66 1.94 -28.30 -34.92
C ASP A 66 0.99 -29.41 -34.47
N ALA A 67 -0.32 -29.17 -34.47
CA ALA A 67 -1.31 -30.20 -34.12
C ALA A 67 -1.27 -31.42 -35.06
N ALA A 68 -1.07 -31.21 -36.37
CA ALA A 68 -0.91 -32.30 -37.33
C ALA A 68 0.39 -33.08 -37.11
N LEU A 69 1.46 -32.39 -36.71
CA LEU A 69 2.74 -32.99 -36.36
C LEU A 69 2.66 -33.81 -35.07
N THR A 70 2.04 -33.27 -34.01
CA THR A 70 1.80 -33.97 -32.73
C THR A 70 0.95 -35.23 -32.93
N GLY A 71 -0.07 -35.15 -33.79
CA GLY A 71 -0.90 -36.31 -34.12
C GLY A 71 -0.14 -37.44 -34.82
N LEU A 72 1.02 -37.15 -35.42
CA LEU A 72 1.79 -38.08 -36.23
C LEU A 72 3.06 -38.60 -35.53
N VAL A 73 3.74 -37.75 -34.78
CA VAL A 73 5.01 -38.07 -34.10
C VAL A 73 4.81 -38.38 -32.60
N GLY A 74 3.62 -38.05 -32.06
CA GLY A 74 3.33 -38.09 -30.63
C GLY A 74 3.76 -36.81 -29.91
N ASP A 75 3.41 -36.70 -28.63
CA ASP A 75 3.83 -35.58 -27.79
C ASP A 75 5.37 -35.53 -27.67
N ALA A 76 5.93 -34.32 -27.65
CA ALA A 76 7.37 -34.15 -27.45
C ALA A 76 7.79 -34.78 -26.10
N PRO A 77 8.81 -35.65 -26.06
CA PRO A 77 9.32 -36.20 -24.81
C PRO A 77 9.81 -35.05 -23.92
N GLU A 78 9.51 -35.10 -22.62
CA GLU A 78 9.84 -34.03 -21.66
C GLU A 78 11.33 -33.64 -21.65
N ASP A 79 12.22 -34.54 -22.07
CA ASP A 79 13.66 -34.32 -22.19
C ASP A 79 14.06 -33.24 -23.22
N ASP A 80 13.22 -32.97 -24.23
CA ASP A 80 13.50 -31.96 -25.27
C ASP A 80 13.00 -30.55 -24.88
N LEU A 81 12.31 -30.42 -23.74
CA LEU A 81 11.82 -29.14 -23.19
C LEU A 81 12.82 -28.45 -22.24
N VAL A 82 13.99 -29.06 -22.03
CA VAL A 82 15.08 -28.48 -21.22
C VAL A 82 15.89 -27.50 -22.08
N PRO A 83 16.17 -26.26 -21.62
CA PRO A 83 17.05 -25.36 -22.34
C PRO A 83 18.43 -26.00 -22.53
N LEU A 84 18.91 -26.08 -23.79
CA LEU A 84 20.24 -26.58 -24.13
C LEU A 84 21.33 -25.75 -23.43
N THR A 85 21.76 -26.19 -22.25
CA THR A 85 23.06 -25.84 -21.69
C THR A 85 23.86 -27.12 -21.50
N SER A 86 25.08 -27.10 -22.03
CA SER A 86 26.12 -28.14 -22.01
C SER A 86 25.87 -29.42 -22.83
N VAL A 87 26.66 -29.52 -23.90
CA VAL A 87 26.91 -30.74 -24.68
C VAL A 87 27.85 -31.65 -23.88
N GLU A 88 27.40 -32.84 -23.52
CA GLU A 88 28.28 -34.00 -23.33
C GLU A 88 27.61 -35.28 -23.90
N PRO A 89 28.38 -36.24 -24.45
CA PRO A 89 27.81 -37.36 -25.21
C PRO A 89 27.16 -38.40 -24.30
N ARG A 90 25.89 -38.73 -24.59
CA ARG A 90 25.10 -39.75 -23.90
C ARG A 90 25.70 -41.14 -24.10
N SER A 91 26.00 -41.83 -23.00
CA SER A 91 26.14 -43.29 -22.94
C SER A 91 25.82 -43.79 -21.53
N GLN A 92 24.54 -43.84 -21.19
CA GLN A 92 23.95 -44.72 -20.18
C GLN A 92 22.43 -44.51 -20.17
N VAL A 93 21.68 -45.61 -20.20
CA VAL A 93 20.21 -45.64 -20.04
C VAL A 93 19.89 -45.06 -18.66
N PRO A 94 19.18 -43.92 -18.52
CA PRO A 94 18.83 -43.43 -17.20
C PRO A 94 17.69 -44.28 -16.62
N ALA A 95 17.80 -44.62 -15.35
CA ALA A 95 16.69 -45.10 -14.54
C ALA A 95 15.50 -44.10 -14.61
N PRO A 96 14.25 -44.54 -14.42
CA PRO A 96 13.09 -43.64 -14.48
C PRO A 96 13.28 -42.47 -13.51
N ALA A 97 13.22 -41.25 -14.06
CA ALA A 97 13.35 -40.02 -13.28
C ALA A 97 12.27 -39.97 -12.18
N PRO A 98 12.60 -39.43 -10.98
CA PRO A 98 11.60 -39.24 -9.95
C PRO A 98 10.49 -38.31 -10.49
N ALA A 99 9.23 -38.73 -10.37
CA ALA A 99 8.09 -37.93 -10.79
C ALA A 99 8.20 -36.52 -10.21
N LEU A 100 8.19 -35.50 -11.09
CA LEU A 100 8.24 -34.10 -10.68
C LEU A 100 7.10 -33.83 -9.69
N ALA A 101 7.42 -33.19 -8.57
CA ALA A 101 6.42 -32.85 -7.57
C ALA A 101 5.31 -32.00 -8.22
N THR A 102 4.05 -32.41 -8.06
CA THR A 102 2.88 -31.68 -8.53
C THR A 102 2.15 -31.03 -7.36
N SER A 103 1.50 -29.88 -7.60
CA SER A 103 0.61 -29.25 -6.62
C SER A 103 -0.82 -29.21 -7.15
N PRO A 104 -1.85 -29.23 -6.28
CA PRO A 104 -3.23 -29.09 -6.74
C PRO A 104 -3.43 -27.77 -7.50
N ILE A 105 -4.37 -27.79 -8.46
CA ILE A 105 -4.79 -26.60 -9.20
C ILE A 105 -5.55 -25.69 -8.23
N ARG A 106 -5.04 -24.47 -8.04
CA ARG A 106 -5.63 -23.45 -7.18
C ARG A 106 -6.07 -22.25 -7.99
N LEU A 107 -7.15 -21.60 -7.58
CA LEU A 107 -7.54 -20.29 -8.11
C LEU A 107 -6.49 -19.26 -7.69
N GLN A 108 -6.03 -18.47 -8.64
CA GLN A 108 -5.06 -17.40 -8.46
C GLN A 108 -5.64 -16.10 -9.02
N LEU A 109 -5.24 -14.98 -8.42
CA LEU A 109 -5.57 -13.64 -8.90
C LEU A 109 -4.30 -12.89 -9.27
N SER A 110 -4.31 -12.25 -10.43
CA SER A 110 -3.34 -11.23 -10.80
C SER A 110 -4.05 -9.91 -11.11
N ARG A 111 -3.32 -8.81 -11.11
CA ARG A 111 -3.86 -7.46 -11.37
C ARG A 111 -3.18 -6.82 -12.57
N THR A 112 -4.00 -6.24 -13.45
CA THR A 112 -3.55 -5.44 -14.60
C THR A 112 -4.40 -4.18 -14.73
N ASP A 113 -3.76 -3.00 -14.72
CA ASP A 113 -4.34 -1.66 -14.95
C ASP A 113 -5.88 -1.56 -14.72
N GLY A 114 -6.33 -1.50 -13.45
CA GLY A 114 -7.73 -1.31 -13.07
C GLY A 114 -8.62 -2.57 -13.18
N ARG A 115 -8.04 -3.73 -13.45
CA ARG A 115 -8.74 -5.01 -13.58
C ARG A 115 -8.11 -6.09 -12.73
N ILE A 116 -8.96 -7.00 -12.26
CA ILE A 116 -8.55 -8.27 -11.67
C ILE A 116 -8.61 -9.37 -12.73
N VAL A 117 -7.63 -10.26 -12.73
CA VAL A 117 -7.49 -11.36 -13.67
C VAL A 117 -7.41 -12.66 -12.88
N ALA A 118 -8.41 -13.51 -13.04
CA ALA A 118 -8.48 -14.82 -12.42
C ALA A 118 -7.95 -15.89 -13.39
N TRP A 119 -7.19 -16.83 -12.86
CA TRP A 119 -6.63 -17.98 -13.56
C TRP A 119 -6.38 -19.12 -12.57
N ALA A 120 -6.22 -20.35 -13.05
CA ALA A 120 -5.98 -21.49 -12.15
C ALA A 120 -4.92 -22.44 -12.71
N SER A 121 -3.93 -22.79 -11.90
CA SER A 121 -2.86 -23.72 -12.26
C SER A 121 -2.23 -24.35 -11.02
N GLY A 122 -1.58 -25.50 -11.20
CA GLY A 122 -0.73 -26.18 -10.23
C GLY A 122 0.72 -26.28 -10.71
N LEU A 123 1.66 -26.50 -9.78
CA LEU A 123 3.06 -26.77 -10.09
C LEU A 123 3.14 -28.02 -10.98
N ASN A 124 3.79 -27.88 -12.14
CA ASN A 124 3.92 -28.93 -13.15
C ASN A 124 2.58 -29.53 -13.62
N GLN A 125 1.48 -28.79 -13.47
CA GLN A 125 0.18 -29.15 -14.03
C GLN A 125 -0.22 -28.20 -15.15
N ARG A 126 -1.00 -28.70 -16.09
CA ARG A 126 -1.68 -27.87 -17.09
C ARG A 126 -2.72 -27.00 -16.39
N GLY A 127 -2.70 -25.71 -16.67
CA GLY A 127 -3.71 -24.79 -16.13
C GLY A 127 -5.11 -25.07 -16.68
N ASP A 128 -6.12 -24.64 -15.92
CA ASP A 128 -7.52 -24.79 -16.31
C ASP A 128 -7.87 -23.98 -17.56
N ARG A 129 -8.92 -24.41 -18.26
CA ARG A 129 -9.57 -23.66 -19.35
C ARG A 129 -10.53 -22.61 -18.79
N HIS A 130 -10.99 -21.69 -19.64
CA HIS A 130 -11.89 -20.58 -19.26
C HIS A 130 -13.09 -21.06 -18.41
N GLU A 131 -13.75 -22.15 -18.82
CA GLU A 131 -14.90 -22.72 -18.11
C GLU A 131 -14.56 -23.17 -16.68
N GLY A 132 -13.43 -23.85 -16.49
CA GLY A 132 -12.97 -24.31 -15.18
C GLY A 132 -12.57 -23.14 -14.26
N VAL A 133 -11.92 -22.11 -14.82
CA VAL A 133 -11.62 -20.89 -14.06
C VAL A 133 -12.91 -20.19 -13.62
N LEU A 134 -13.90 -20.07 -14.49
CA LEU A 134 -15.20 -19.49 -14.14
C LEU A 134 -15.95 -20.30 -13.09
N GLU A 135 -15.92 -21.63 -13.16
CA GLU A 135 -16.52 -22.51 -12.16
C GLU A 135 -15.88 -22.33 -10.78
N ARG A 136 -14.54 -22.20 -10.73
CA ARG A 136 -13.83 -21.87 -9.50
C ARG A 136 -14.21 -20.49 -8.96
N VAL A 137 -14.27 -19.48 -9.81
CA VAL A 137 -14.69 -18.14 -9.38
C VAL A 137 -16.13 -18.15 -8.84
N LYS A 138 -17.05 -18.87 -9.51
CA LYS A 138 -18.45 -18.99 -9.09
C LYS A 138 -18.61 -19.75 -7.77
N SER A 139 -17.87 -20.85 -7.58
CA SER A 139 -17.90 -21.62 -6.32
C SER A 139 -17.42 -20.80 -5.12
N HIS A 140 -16.60 -19.77 -5.36
CA HIS A 140 -16.13 -18.83 -4.33
C HIS A 140 -16.92 -17.52 -4.31
N GLY A 141 -18.19 -17.52 -4.75
CA GLY A 141 -19.08 -16.36 -4.61
C GLY A 141 -18.90 -15.26 -5.67
N GLY A 142 -18.12 -15.48 -6.72
CA GLY A 142 -17.89 -14.52 -7.81
C GLY A 142 -18.97 -14.51 -8.91
N SER A 143 -20.14 -15.10 -8.64
CA SER A 143 -21.21 -15.29 -9.64
C SER A 143 -21.96 -14.00 -10.03
N ALA A 144 -21.95 -13.00 -9.15
CA ALA A 144 -22.58 -11.69 -9.41
C ALA A 144 -21.73 -10.76 -10.30
N ILE A 145 -20.50 -11.15 -10.61
CA ILE A 145 -19.54 -10.33 -11.38
C ILE A 145 -19.60 -10.76 -12.85
N THR A 146 -19.64 -9.78 -13.76
CA THR A 146 -19.46 -10.03 -15.19
C THR A 146 -17.98 -10.20 -15.51
N TRP A 147 -17.61 -11.39 -15.99
CA TRP A 147 -16.24 -11.74 -16.33
C TRP A 147 -16.03 -11.76 -17.84
N ASP A 148 -15.01 -11.06 -18.31
CA ASP A 148 -14.62 -10.99 -19.71
C ASP A 148 -13.63 -12.12 -20.05
N GLU A 149 -13.98 -12.95 -21.03
CA GLU A 149 -13.24 -14.13 -21.50
C GLU A 149 -12.28 -13.78 -22.65
N HIS A 150 -11.20 -13.05 -22.38
CA HIS A 150 -10.46 -12.43 -23.49
C HIS A 150 -8.94 -12.55 -23.44
N ALA A 151 -8.38 -13.38 -22.57
CA ALA A 151 -6.93 -13.53 -22.56
C ALA A 151 -6.44 -14.90 -22.09
N THR A 152 -5.28 -15.27 -22.61
CA THR A 152 -4.44 -16.30 -22.02
C THR A 152 -3.17 -15.64 -21.49
N MET A 153 -2.65 -16.13 -20.37
CA MET A 153 -1.45 -15.62 -19.73
C MET A 153 -0.37 -16.71 -19.73
N LYS A 154 0.89 -16.35 -19.99
CA LYS A 154 2.01 -17.28 -19.86
C LYS A 154 2.43 -17.34 -18.38
N ILE A 155 2.36 -18.53 -17.80
CA ILE A 155 2.79 -18.82 -16.43
C ILE A 155 4.11 -19.61 -16.50
N PRO A 156 5.17 -19.17 -15.81
CA PRO A 156 6.39 -19.96 -15.69
C PRO A 156 6.10 -21.37 -15.15
N GLY A 157 6.61 -22.41 -15.82
CA GLY A 157 6.43 -23.82 -15.40
C GLY A 157 5.08 -24.47 -15.76
N SER A 158 4.03 -23.69 -16.06
CA SER A 158 2.69 -24.23 -16.40
C SER A 158 2.22 -23.90 -17.83
N GLY A 159 3.04 -23.21 -18.63
CA GLY A 159 2.69 -22.86 -20.02
C GLY A 159 1.65 -21.73 -20.11
N ARG A 160 0.78 -21.76 -21.13
CA ARG A 160 -0.30 -20.79 -21.28
C ARG A 160 -1.54 -21.25 -20.53
N VAL A 161 -2.12 -20.35 -19.72
CA VAL A 161 -3.33 -20.60 -18.93
C VAL A 161 -4.44 -19.67 -19.41
N SER A 162 -5.67 -20.18 -19.47
CA SER A 162 -6.86 -19.36 -19.73
C SER A 162 -7.13 -18.41 -18.57
N THR A 163 -7.57 -17.21 -18.89
CA THR A 163 -7.87 -16.19 -17.87
C THR A 163 -9.25 -15.61 -18.08
N VAL A 164 -9.88 -15.21 -16.98
CA VAL A 164 -11.08 -14.36 -17.01
C VAL A 164 -10.79 -13.08 -16.24
N SER A 165 -11.33 -11.95 -16.69
CA SER A 165 -11.02 -10.66 -16.06
C SER A 165 -12.27 -9.85 -15.77
N ALA A 166 -12.23 -9.03 -14.72
CA ALA A 166 -13.31 -8.10 -14.39
C ALA A 166 -12.73 -6.72 -14.01
N PRO A 167 -13.47 -5.62 -14.24
CA PRO A 167 -13.14 -4.33 -13.66
C PRO A 167 -13.03 -4.45 -12.15
N LEU A 168 -12.01 -3.83 -11.55
CA LEU A 168 -11.77 -3.93 -10.12
C LEU A 168 -12.98 -3.44 -9.31
N ALA A 169 -13.62 -2.35 -9.76
CA ALA A 169 -14.83 -1.78 -9.19
C ALA A 169 -15.97 -2.80 -9.04
N SER A 170 -16.11 -3.74 -9.98
CA SER A 170 -17.15 -4.78 -9.94
C SER A 170 -16.79 -5.92 -8.98
N ALA A 171 -15.50 -6.13 -8.71
CA ALA A 171 -15.00 -7.26 -7.92
C ALA A 171 -14.70 -6.91 -6.45
N LEU A 172 -14.84 -5.64 -6.03
CA LEU A 172 -14.44 -5.18 -4.68
C LEU A 172 -15.09 -5.97 -3.55
N GLY A 173 -16.42 -6.12 -3.56
CA GLY A 173 -17.15 -6.84 -2.51
C GLY A 173 -16.74 -8.31 -2.41
N TRP A 174 -16.36 -8.91 -3.54
CA TRP A 174 -15.85 -10.28 -3.61
C TRP A 174 -14.42 -10.39 -3.07
N LEU A 175 -13.53 -9.45 -3.41
CA LEU A 175 -12.14 -9.45 -2.93
C LEU A 175 -12.03 -9.33 -1.41
N ILE A 176 -12.86 -8.49 -0.78
CA ILE A 176 -12.83 -8.26 0.67
C ILE A 176 -13.12 -9.56 1.45
N ALA A 177 -13.86 -10.50 0.87
CA ALA A 177 -14.17 -11.78 1.49
C ALA A 177 -12.94 -12.69 1.65
N PHE A 178 -11.81 -12.40 0.98
CA PHE A 178 -10.59 -13.22 1.01
C PHE A 178 -9.50 -12.70 1.94
N GLY A 179 -9.82 -11.87 2.93
CA GLY A 179 -8.83 -11.36 3.89
C GLY A 179 -8.13 -12.47 4.71
N ASP A 180 -8.80 -13.61 4.87
CA ASP A 180 -8.27 -14.83 5.47
C ASP A 180 -8.78 -16.05 4.70
N THR A 181 -7.86 -16.79 4.09
CA THR A 181 -8.17 -18.02 3.33
C THR A 181 -7.23 -19.15 3.72
N ALA A 182 -6.66 -19.13 4.92
CA ALA A 182 -5.62 -20.07 5.33
C ALA A 182 -6.07 -21.54 5.32
N GLU A 183 -7.37 -21.78 5.50
CA GLU A 183 -7.97 -23.12 5.54
C GLU A 183 -8.49 -23.60 4.17
N ASP A 184 -8.44 -22.76 3.12
CA ASP A 184 -8.95 -23.10 1.79
C ASP A 184 -7.82 -23.51 0.84
N ASP A 185 -7.62 -24.82 0.71
CA ASP A 185 -6.60 -25.42 -0.16
C ASP A 185 -6.87 -25.23 -1.66
N THR A 186 -8.05 -24.74 -2.05
CA THR A 186 -8.42 -24.48 -3.45
C THR A 186 -8.05 -23.05 -3.89
N LEU A 187 -7.74 -22.18 -2.94
CA LEU A 187 -7.30 -20.81 -3.18
C LEU A 187 -5.78 -20.67 -3.08
N GLY A 188 -5.21 -19.90 -3.99
CA GLY A 188 -3.81 -19.54 -3.97
C GLY A 188 -3.53 -18.35 -3.07
N ALA A 189 -2.30 -18.22 -2.56
CA ALA A 189 -1.89 -17.09 -1.73
C ALA A 189 -2.09 -15.72 -2.39
N SER A 190 -2.13 -15.65 -3.73
CA SER A 190 -2.43 -14.40 -4.45
C SER A 190 -3.86 -13.91 -4.22
N VAL A 191 -4.81 -14.82 -3.98
CA VAL A 191 -6.21 -14.50 -3.65
C VAL A 191 -6.26 -13.83 -2.28
N THR A 192 -5.65 -14.46 -1.28
CA THR A 192 -5.56 -13.93 0.09
C THR A 192 -4.90 -12.57 0.11
N TRP A 193 -3.76 -12.45 -0.58
CA TRP A 193 -3.01 -11.21 -0.66
C TRP A 193 -3.85 -10.09 -1.28
N MET A 194 -4.59 -10.37 -2.37
CA MET A 194 -5.47 -9.36 -2.98
C MET A 194 -6.61 -8.93 -2.03
N GLY A 195 -7.15 -9.87 -1.25
CA GLY A 195 -8.14 -9.57 -0.21
C GLY A 195 -7.59 -8.67 0.90
N GLN A 196 -6.35 -8.91 1.34
CA GLN A 196 -5.66 -8.06 2.31
C GLN A 196 -5.40 -6.64 1.78
N VAL A 197 -5.00 -6.49 0.52
CA VAL A 197 -4.83 -5.16 -0.09
C VAL A 197 -6.18 -4.45 -0.23
N ALA A 198 -7.25 -5.17 -0.58
CA ALA A 198 -8.60 -4.63 -0.64
C ALA A 198 -9.10 -4.15 0.73
N ALA A 199 -8.86 -4.94 1.78
CA ALA A 199 -9.19 -4.56 3.15
C ALA A 199 -8.44 -3.29 3.60
N LEU A 200 -7.13 -3.19 3.28
CA LEU A 200 -6.35 -1.99 3.57
C LEU A 200 -6.89 -0.77 2.79
N ALA A 201 -7.27 -0.93 1.52
CA ALA A 201 -7.85 0.15 0.74
C ALA A 201 -9.16 0.68 1.37
N VAL A 202 -10.04 -0.23 1.83
CA VAL A 202 -11.28 0.13 2.54
C VAL A 202 -10.97 0.86 3.84
N GLU A 203 -10.01 0.39 4.63
CA GLU A 203 -9.59 1.04 5.87
C GLU A 203 -9.08 2.46 5.61
N LEU A 204 -8.22 2.65 4.62
CA LEU A 204 -7.72 3.98 4.26
C LEU A 204 -8.87 4.92 3.88
N ILE A 205 -9.83 4.45 3.09
CA ILE A 205 -10.98 5.27 2.68
C ILE A 205 -11.88 5.60 3.87
N ALA A 206 -12.17 4.63 4.73
CA ALA A 206 -12.96 4.85 5.94
C ALA A 206 -12.31 5.88 6.88
N GLN A 207 -10.97 5.97 6.87
CA GLN A 207 -10.19 6.95 7.61
C GLN A 207 -10.01 8.30 6.86
N GLY A 208 -10.57 8.46 5.65
CA GLY A 208 -10.39 9.65 4.82
C GLY A 208 -8.97 9.81 4.26
N ARG A 209 -8.19 8.73 4.20
CA ARG A 209 -6.79 8.68 3.78
C ARG A 209 -6.62 8.45 2.28
N VAL A 210 -7.26 9.31 1.50
CA VAL A 210 -7.15 9.32 0.03
C VAL A 210 -7.04 10.75 -0.47
N ALA A 211 -6.38 10.93 -1.61
CA ALA A 211 -6.23 12.24 -2.25
C ALA A 211 -6.54 12.14 -3.74
N PRO A 212 -7.25 13.13 -4.33
CA PRO A 212 -7.47 13.17 -5.76
C PRO A 212 -6.19 13.62 -6.46
N GLN A 213 -5.90 13.02 -7.62
CA GLN A 213 -4.83 13.41 -8.52
C GLN A 213 -5.36 13.48 -9.95
N LEU A 214 -5.01 14.53 -10.69
CA LEU A 214 -5.30 14.58 -12.11
C LEU A 214 -4.18 13.86 -12.86
N VAL A 215 -4.55 12.84 -13.65
CA VAL A 215 -3.61 12.08 -14.48
C VAL A 215 -4.00 12.20 -15.94
N GLN A 216 -3.01 12.30 -16.81
CA GLN A 216 -3.24 12.18 -18.24
C GLN A 216 -3.55 10.71 -18.55
N SER A 217 -4.74 10.46 -19.08
CA SER A 217 -5.14 9.12 -19.49
C SER A 217 -4.37 8.70 -20.75
N LYS A 218 -4.01 7.43 -20.85
CA LYS A 218 -3.35 6.91 -22.06
C LYS A 218 -4.37 6.87 -23.19
N ARG A 219 -4.15 7.66 -24.24
CA ARG A 219 -4.99 7.70 -25.46
C ARG A 219 -5.18 6.28 -26.02
N ARG A 220 -6.42 5.90 -26.34
CA ARG A 220 -6.67 4.70 -27.16
C ARG A 220 -6.13 4.99 -28.56
N ARG A 221 -5.28 4.09 -29.11
CA ARG A 221 -4.53 4.28 -30.37
C ARG A 221 -5.39 4.51 -31.64
N ARG A 222 -6.72 4.48 -31.52
CA ARG A 222 -7.69 4.71 -32.60
C ARG A 222 -8.13 6.17 -32.77
N GLU A 223 -7.83 7.07 -31.83
CA GLU A 223 -8.21 8.48 -31.94
C GLU A 223 -7.18 9.28 -32.75
N LYS A 224 -7.67 10.08 -33.71
CA LYS A 224 -6.86 10.99 -34.53
C LYS A 224 -6.16 11.98 -33.58
N ALA A 225 -4.84 12.13 -33.71
CA ALA A 225 -4.09 13.07 -32.91
C ALA A 225 -4.54 14.49 -33.25
N ASP A 226 -5.34 15.09 -32.37
CA ASP A 226 -5.37 16.52 -32.23
C ASP A 226 -4.20 16.87 -31.30
N ASP A 227 -3.24 17.62 -31.83
CA ASP A 227 -1.88 17.73 -31.27
C ASP A 227 -1.86 18.58 -29.98
N ASP A 228 -2.91 19.38 -29.74
CA ASP A 228 -2.99 20.28 -28.59
C ASP A 228 -3.93 19.77 -27.47
N THR A 229 -4.74 18.73 -27.69
CA THR A 229 -5.69 18.21 -26.69
C THR A 229 -5.30 16.83 -26.16
N SER A 230 -5.49 16.62 -24.86
CA SER A 230 -5.25 15.36 -24.17
C SER A 230 -6.43 15.01 -23.27
N ALA A 231 -6.67 13.70 -23.11
CA ALA A 231 -7.67 13.19 -22.19
C ALA A 231 -7.08 13.08 -20.77
N PHE A 232 -7.72 13.71 -19.80
CA PHE A 232 -7.35 13.69 -18.39
C PHE A 232 -8.47 13.03 -17.58
N ARG A 233 -8.12 12.45 -16.43
CA ARG A 233 -9.10 11.96 -15.46
C ARG A 233 -8.62 12.18 -14.04
N VAL A 234 -9.56 12.31 -13.12
CA VAL A 234 -9.26 12.21 -11.70
C VAL A 234 -8.96 10.75 -11.36
N ARG A 235 -7.93 10.57 -10.54
CA ARG A 235 -7.56 9.31 -9.94
C ARG A 235 -7.41 9.48 -8.44
N TRP A 236 -8.10 8.67 -7.66
CA TRP A 236 -7.92 8.67 -6.21
C TRP A 236 -6.75 7.77 -5.83
N VAL A 237 -5.82 8.33 -5.05
CA VAL A 237 -4.63 7.61 -4.61
C VAL A 237 -4.58 7.55 -3.08
N PRO A 238 -4.00 6.48 -2.50
CA PRO A 238 -3.84 6.37 -1.07
C PRO A 238 -2.95 7.50 -0.52
N ALA A 239 -3.31 7.99 0.66
CA ALA A 239 -2.56 9.00 1.39
C ALA A 239 -2.21 8.47 2.79
N VAL A 240 -1.08 8.91 3.36
CA VAL A 240 -0.67 8.57 4.74
C VAL A 240 -0.71 7.05 4.98
N VAL A 241 -0.07 6.31 4.08
CA VAL A 241 0.01 4.85 4.16
C VAL A 241 1.01 4.49 5.26
N ASP A 242 0.59 3.62 6.17
CA ASP A 242 1.43 3.09 7.23
C ASP A 242 2.64 2.34 6.64
N PRO A 243 3.89 2.74 6.95
CA PRO A 243 5.07 2.14 6.35
C PRO A 243 5.28 0.68 6.74
N GLU A 244 4.97 0.29 7.98
CA GLU A 244 5.15 -1.08 8.46
C GLU A 244 4.18 -2.03 7.78
N ARG A 245 2.90 -1.65 7.72
CA ARG A 245 1.88 -2.42 6.99
C ARG A 245 2.18 -2.50 5.50
N PHE A 246 2.64 -1.39 4.90
CA PHE A 246 3.06 -1.38 3.50
C PHE A 246 4.21 -2.36 3.26
N GLN A 247 5.26 -2.33 4.08
CA GLN A 247 6.39 -3.26 3.94
C GLN A 247 5.99 -4.71 4.19
N ALA A 248 5.05 -4.99 5.10
CA ALA A 248 4.51 -6.33 5.30
C ALA A 248 3.79 -6.85 4.03
N LEU A 249 3.02 -5.99 3.36
CA LEU A 249 2.40 -6.33 2.07
C LEU A 249 3.43 -6.55 0.96
N VAL A 250 4.49 -5.73 0.90
CA VAL A 250 5.60 -5.86 -0.06
C VAL A 250 6.37 -7.16 0.14
N ALA A 251 6.66 -7.52 1.39
CA ALA A 251 7.37 -8.75 1.73
C ALA A 251 6.56 -10.01 1.35
N SER A 252 5.23 -9.94 1.50
CA SER A 252 4.32 -11.08 1.28
C SER A 252 3.82 -11.22 -0.15
N VAL A 253 4.13 -10.31 -1.09
CA VAL A 253 3.63 -10.38 -2.48
C VAL A 253 3.94 -11.73 -3.14
N PRO A 254 2.91 -12.53 -3.48
CA PRO A 254 3.10 -13.74 -4.25
C PRO A 254 3.42 -13.41 -5.71
N GLY A 255 4.36 -14.13 -6.32
CA GLY A 255 4.70 -13.94 -7.73
C GLY A 255 3.49 -14.09 -8.67
N ALA A 256 2.55 -14.99 -8.31
CA ALA A 256 1.28 -15.18 -9.00
C ALA A 256 0.47 -13.87 -9.13
N ALA A 257 0.44 -13.03 -8.10
CA ALA A 257 -0.28 -11.75 -8.10
C ALA A 257 0.30 -10.74 -9.11
N MET A 258 1.61 -10.78 -9.32
CA MET A 258 2.34 -9.90 -10.23
C MET A 258 2.33 -10.37 -11.69
N THR A 259 1.75 -11.54 -11.97
CA THR A 259 1.82 -12.11 -13.32
C THR A 259 1.07 -11.25 -14.33
N GLY A 260 1.74 -10.88 -15.42
CA GLY A 260 1.20 -9.97 -16.43
C GLY A 260 1.21 -8.48 -16.04
N SER A 261 1.68 -8.14 -14.84
CA SER A 261 1.85 -6.76 -14.40
C SER A 261 2.98 -6.05 -15.15
N ARG A 262 2.85 -4.73 -15.31
CA ARG A 262 3.94 -3.87 -15.81
C ARG A 262 4.93 -3.51 -14.71
N GLU A 263 4.47 -3.46 -13.46
CA GLU A 263 5.30 -3.18 -12.30
C GLU A 263 6.07 -4.44 -11.89
N GLN A 264 7.36 -4.49 -12.23
CA GLN A 264 8.24 -5.61 -11.86
C GLN A 264 8.78 -5.51 -10.42
N ALA A 265 8.86 -4.29 -9.87
CA ALA A 265 9.28 -4.08 -8.50
C ALA A 265 8.08 -4.23 -7.55
N LYS A 266 8.24 -5.00 -6.47
CA LYS A 266 7.15 -5.36 -5.54
C LYS A 266 6.50 -4.14 -4.90
N ASP A 267 7.30 -3.19 -4.42
CA ASP A 267 6.87 -1.90 -3.86
C ASP A 267 5.97 -1.11 -4.82
N LYS A 268 6.38 -0.99 -6.08
CA LYS A 268 5.61 -0.32 -7.12
C LYS A 268 4.31 -1.06 -7.43
N PHE A 269 4.36 -2.39 -7.46
CA PHE A 269 3.18 -3.22 -7.67
C PHE A 269 2.16 -3.06 -6.54
N VAL A 270 2.59 -3.11 -5.27
CA VAL A 270 1.72 -2.92 -4.11
C VAL A 270 1.08 -1.53 -4.13
N MET A 271 1.87 -0.47 -4.35
CA MET A 271 1.32 0.89 -4.45
C MET A 271 0.34 1.03 -5.61
N ALA A 272 0.61 0.41 -6.75
CA ALA A 272 -0.27 0.48 -7.91
C ALA A 272 -1.58 -0.30 -7.68
N ALA A 273 -1.52 -1.47 -7.04
CA ALA A 273 -2.70 -2.24 -6.65
C ALA A 273 -3.56 -1.48 -5.62
N LEU A 274 -2.94 -0.92 -4.58
CA LEU A 274 -3.62 -0.11 -3.57
C LEU A 274 -4.24 1.15 -4.21
N SER A 275 -3.53 1.79 -5.13
CA SER A 275 -4.04 2.97 -5.86
C SER A 275 -5.20 2.63 -6.80
N ASP A 276 -5.19 1.48 -7.46
CA ASP A 276 -6.32 1.05 -8.28
C ASP A 276 -7.56 0.74 -7.41
N LEU A 277 -7.36 0.08 -6.27
CA LEU A 277 -8.43 -0.23 -5.32
C LEU A 277 -9.03 1.05 -4.73
N CYS A 278 -8.20 1.99 -4.29
CA CYS A 278 -8.67 3.28 -3.81
C CYS A 278 -9.44 4.04 -4.90
N ASP A 279 -8.91 4.09 -6.12
CA ASP A 279 -9.57 4.71 -7.27
C ASP A 279 -10.93 4.08 -7.58
N ALA A 280 -11.01 2.74 -7.57
CA ALA A 280 -12.25 2.02 -7.83
C ALA A 280 -13.32 2.27 -6.76
N ILE A 281 -12.96 2.20 -5.47
CA ILE A 281 -13.91 2.39 -4.37
C ILE A 281 -14.40 3.84 -4.33
N VAL A 282 -13.48 4.82 -4.39
CA VAL A 282 -13.85 6.23 -4.31
C VAL A 282 -14.57 6.69 -5.58
N GLY A 283 -14.19 6.18 -6.76
CA GLY A 283 -14.88 6.48 -8.02
C GLY A 283 -16.36 6.09 -8.00
N ILE A 284 -16.69 4.92 -7.43
CA ILE A 284 -18.10 4.49 -7.25
C ILE A 284 -18.86 5.48 -6.37
N ALA A 285 -18.28 5.85 -5.22
CA ALA A 285 -18.92 6.78 -4.29
C ALA A 285 -19.05 8.19 -4.87
N ALA A 286 -18.01 8.67 -5.56
CA ALA A 286 -17.99 9.98 -6.20
C ALA A 286 -18.99 10.07 -7.36
N GLY A 287 -19.20 8.98 -8.12
CA GLY A 287 -20.21 8.92 -9.17
C GLY A 287 -21.66 8.95 -8.66
N GLN A 288 -21.88 8.80 -7.35
CA GLN A 288 -23.19 8.95 -6.72
C GLN A 288 -23.45 10.39 -6.23
N LEU A 289 -22.45 11.27 -6.30
CA LEU A 289 -22.58 12.67 -5.91
C LEU A 289 -23.22 13.48 -7.05
N GLU A 290 -24.14 14.36 -6.69
CA GLU A 290 -24.63 15.39 -7.62
C GLU A 290 -23.55 16.47 -7.79
N THR A 291 -22.90 16.49 -8.95
CA THR A 291 -21.92 17.52 -9.31
C THR A 291 -22.55 18.56 -10.24
N PRO A 292 -22.05 19.82 -10.21
CA PRO A 292 -22.42 20.81 -11.22
C PRO A 292 -22.14 20.30 -12.64
N ALA A 293 -22.88 20.79 -13.63
CA ALA A 293 -22.65 20.43 -15.02
C ALA A 293 -21.25 20.83 -15.45
N ALA A 294 -20.52 19.89 -16.07
CA ALA A 294 -19.21 20.16 -16.65
C ALA A 294 -19.28 21.29 -17.70
N PRO A 295 -18.24 22.12 -17.83
CA PRO A 295 -18.20 23.17 -18.84
C PRO A 295 -18.35 22.56 -20.25
N PRO A 296 -19.11 23.20 -21.17
CA PRO A 296 -19.39 22.66 -22.49
C PRO A 296 -18.13 22.56 -23.38
N ALA A 297 -17.13 23.39 -23.11
CA ALA A 297 -15.81 23.32 -23.73
C ALA A 297 -14.75 23.68 -22.69
N VAL A 298 -13.69 22.88 -22.63
CA VAL A 298 -12.54 23.11 -21.73
C VAL A 298 -11.46 23.84 -22.52
N SER A 299 -11.30 25.14 -22.28
CA SER A 299 -10.38 26.00 -23.04
C SER A 299 -9.49 26.87 -22.15
N THR A 300 -9.98 27.23 -20.96
CA THR A 300 -9.27 28.05 -19.99
C THR A 300 -8.80 27.22 -18.80
N LYS A 301 -7.92 27.81 -17.99
CA LYS A 301 -7.47 27.19 -16.74
C LYS A 301 -8.61 27.01 -15.73
N ALA A 302 -9.60 27.91 -15.74
CA ALA A 302 -10.77 27.79 -14.88
C ALA A 302 -11.63 26.59 -15.33
N ASP A 303 -11.84 26.44 -16.64
CA ASP A 303 -12.59 25.30 -17.20
C ASP A 303 -11.93 23.97 -16.85
N VAL A 304 -10.59 23.89 -16.87
CA VAL A 304 -9.87 22.67 -16.44
C VAL A 304 -10.10 22.36 -14.97
N ALA A 305 -10.12 23.39 -14.12
CA ALA A 305 -10.40 23.23 -12.69
C ALA A 305 -11.85 22.78 -12.46
N GLU A 306 -12.82 23.39 -13.14
CA GLU A 306 -14.23 23.02 -13.07
C GLU A 306 -14.46 21.60 -13.58
N ALA A 307 -13.91 21.24 -14.74
CA ALA A 307 -14.00 19.88 -15.28
C ALA A 307 -13.38 18.85 -14.32
N THR A 308 -12.26 19.18 -13.67
CA THR A 308 -11.65 18.31 -12.64
C THR A 308 -12.60 18.07 -11.46
N LEU A 309 -13.34 19.09 -11.04
CA LEU A 309 -14.32 18.99 -9.94
C LEU A 309 -15.61 18.26 -10.36
N CYS A 310 -16.00 18.36 -11.63
CA CYS A 310 -17.19 17.68 -12.17
C CYS A 310 -16.94 16.18 -12.35
N HIS A 311 -15.70 15.77 -12.68
CA HIS A 311 -15.30 14.39 -12.96
C HIS A 311 -14.48 13.75 -11.82
N LEU A 312 -14.89 13.98 -10.55
CA LEU A 312 -14.28 13.33 -9.38
C LEU A 312 -14.53 11.82 -9.34
N ASP A 313 -15.53 11.34 -10.09
CA ASP A 313 -15.82 9.92 -10.34
C ASP A 313 -14.76 9.21 -11.19
N GLY A 314 -13.88 9.99 -11.84
CA GLY A 314 -12.80 9.48 -12.67
C GLY A 314 -13.17 9.31 -14.14
N GLU A 315 -14.33 9.82 -14.58
CA GLU A 315 -14.64 9.94 -16.00
C GLU A 315 -13.58 10.80 -16.69
N ALA A 316 -13.19 10.41 -17.91
CA ALA A 316 -12.18 11.12 -18.67
C ALA A 316 -12.80 12.32 -19.41
N PHE A 317 -12.13 13.47 -19.35
CA PHE A 317 -12.48 14.67 -20.10
C PHE A 317 -11.29 15.17 -20.92
N ASN A 318 -11.56 15.86 -22.02
CA ASN A 318 -10.51 16.43 -22.88
C ASN A 318 -10.19 17.86 -22.45
N ALA A 319 -8.91 18.20 -22.44
CA ALA A 319 -8.44 19.56 -22.16
C ALA A 319 -7.17 19.89 -22.98
N PRO A 320 -6.86 21.19 -23.19
CA PRO A 320 -5.58 21.60 -23.75
C PRO A 320 -4.43 21.02 -22.93
N THR A 321 -3.52 20.32 -23.60
CA THR A 321 -2.48 19.49 -22.98
C THR A 321 -1.63 20.30 -22.01
N LYS A 322 -1.29 21.54 -22.36
CA LYS A 322 -0.52 22.45 -21.52
C LYS A 322 -1.25 22.82 -20.22
N LEU A 323 -2.54 23.17 -20.31
CA LEU A 323 -3.35 23.58 -19.15
C LEU A 323 -3.65 22.40 -18.22
N GLY A 324 -4.02 21.24 -18.79
CA GLY A 324 -4.25 20.02 -18.03
C GLY A 324 -2.99 19.52 -17.34
N SER A 325 -1.84 19.56 -18.02
CA SER A 325 -0.54 19.17 -17.42
C SER A 325 -0.12 20.13 -16.30
N GLU A 326 -0.39 21.44 -16.44
CA GLU A 326 -0.15 22.41 -15.37
C GLU A 326 -1.02 22.11 -14.14
N MET A 327 -2.31 21.81 -14.33
CA MET A 327 -3.22 21.43 -13.24
C MET A 327 -2.76 20.13 -12.57
N ALA A 328 -2.44 19.10 -13.35
CA ALA A 328 -1.91 17.84 -12.82
C ALA A 328 -0.67 18.06 -11.96
N ARG A 329 0.29 18.86 -12.44
CA ARG A 329 1.49 19.22 -11.67
C ARG A 329 1.14 19.94 -10.35
N ARG A 330 0.18 20.87 -10.38
CA ARG A 330 -0.27 21.60 -9.18
C ARG A 330 -0.94 20.66 -8.17
N MET A 331 -1.77 19.73 -8.62
CA MET A 331 -2.41 18.72 -7.76
C MET A 331 -1.39 17.76 -7.16
N THR A 332 -0.39 17.32 -7.93
CA THR A 332 0.72 16.51 -7.40
C THR A 332 1.53 17.29 -6.37
N GLN A 333 1.83 18.57 -6.63
CA GLN A 333 2.53 19.41 -5.65
C GLN A 333 1.70 19.62 -4.37
N TRP A 334 0.38 19.76 -4.47
CA TRP A 334 -0.51 19.88 -3.32
C TRP A 334 -0.54 18.59 -2.49
N GLY A 335 -0.63 17.43 -3.14
CA GLY A 335 -0.68 16.12 -2.47
C GLY A 335 0.67 15.55 -2.02
N GLN A 336 1.81 16.18 -2.40
CA GLN A 336 3.16 15.61 -2.17
C GLN A 336 3.50 15.32 -0.69
N SER A 337 2.82 15.96 0.26
CA SER A 337 3.02 15.77 1.70
C SER A 337 2.15 14.66 2.30
N VAL A 338 1.28 14.04 1.51
CA VAL A 338 0.39 12.98 2.01
C VAL A 338 0.38 11.76 1.10
N ILE A 339 0.72 11.90 -0.18
CA ILE A 339 0.72 10.81 -1.15
C ILE A 339 2.07 10.06 -1.09
N GLY A 340 1.99 8.73 -1.19
CA GLY A 340 3.14 7.84 -1.14
C GLY A 340 3.39 7.25 0.25
N VAL A 341 4.46 6.47 0.37
CA VAL A 341 4.89 5.86 1.63
C VAL A 341 6.04 6.69 2.18
N SER A 342 5.85 7.27 3.37
CA SER A 342 6.94 7.93 4.08
C SER A 342 7.73 6.87 4.84
N GLU A 343 8.85 6.40 4.29
CA GLU A 343 9.66 5.34 4.92
C GLU A 343 10.10 5.69 6.36
N ARG A 344 10.24 6.99 6.66
CA ARG A 344 10.58 7.50 7.98
C ARG A 344 9.80 8.79 8.26
N PRO A 345 8.73 8.74 9.08
CA PRO A 345 7.94 9.91 9.37
C PRO A 345 8.75 10.94 10.19
N MET A 346 8.32 12.21 10.13
CA MET A 346 8.82 13.22 11.06
C MET A 346 8.39 12.88 12.48
N VAL A 347 9.27 13.13 13.43
CA VAL A 347 9.06 12.86 14.85
C VAL A 347 8.78 14.16 15.58
N ILE A 348 7.66 14.24 16.28
CA ILE A 348 7.38 15.28 17.26
C ILE A 348 7.76 14.73 18.62
N GLN A 349 8.84 15.25 19.20
CA GLN A 349 9.34 14.80 20.48
C GLN A 349 9.05 15.83 21.57
N LEU A 350 8.29 15.42 22.58
CA LEU A 350 8.07 16.17 23.82
C LEU A 350 9.08 15.71 24.87
N GLY A 351 9.92 16.63 25.34
CA GLY A 351 10.78 16.41 26.50
C GLY A 351 10.02 16.57 27.83
N PRO A 352 10.52 16.00 28.94
CA PRO A 352 10.04 16.37 30.27
C PRO A 352 10.24 17.87 30.54
N PRO A 353 9.52 18.46 31.50
CA PRO A 353 9.66 19.87 31.82
C PRO A 353 11.07 20.17 32.34
N ASP A 354 11.58 21.33 31.98
CA ASP A 354 12.83 21.87 32.54
C ASP A 354 12.61 22.44 33.96
N ASP A 355 13.68 22.97 34.57
CA ASP A 355 13.63 23.56 35.92
C ASP A 355 12.66 24.76 36.03
N SER A 356 12.28 25.36 34.89
CA SER A 356 11.29 26.45 34.83
C SER A 356 9.85 25.94 34.67
N GLY A 357 9.65 24.62 34.54
CA GLY A 357 8.35 24.00 34.28
C GLY A 357 7.97 24.03 32.79
N GLY A 358 8.87 24.43 31.90
CA GLY A 358 8.63 24.53 30.47
C GLY A 358 8.81 23.19 29.76
N TRP A 359 7.82 22.77 28.97
CA TRP A 359 7.87 21.51 28.23
C TRP A 359 8.37 21.76 26.82
N HIS A 360 9.58 21.30 26.50
CA HIS A 360 10.17 21.52 25.17
C HIS A 360 9.67 20.48 24.16
N VAL A 361 9.18 20.97 23.01
CA VAL A 361 8.89 20.16 21.83
C VAL A 361 9.93 20.44 20.75
N ALA A 362 10.46 19.37 20.16
CA ALA A 362 11.32 19.42 18.99
C ALA A 362 10.76 18.55 17.86
N VAL A 363 10.71 19.12 16.66
CA VAL A 363 10.42 18.37 15.42
C VAL A 363 11.73 17.85 14.86
N LEU A 364 11.85 16.52 14.76
CA LEU A 364 13.00 15.83 14.23
C LEU A 364 12.67 15.20 12.88
N ALA A 365 13.57 15.34 11.91
CA ALA A 365 13.45 14.74 10.60
C ALA A 365 14.57 13.72 10.36
N PRO A 366 14.32 12.69 9.52
CA PRO A 366 15.32 11.69 9.20
C PRO A 366 16.49 12.32 8.44
N ASN A 367 17.70 11.99 8.84
CA ASN A 367 18.91 12.39 8.13
C ASN A 367 19.35 11.33 7.09
N GLU A 368 20.46 11.58 6.39
CA GLU A 368 20.94 10.65 5.36
C GLU A 368 21.53 9.35 5.94
N GLU A 369 22.01 9.38 7.18
CA GLU A 369 22.66 8.26 7.88
C GLU A 369 21.66 7.39 8.66
N GLY A 370 20.38 7.78 8.73
CA GLY A 370 19.33 7.07 9.47
C GLY A 370 19.13 7.49 10.91
N GLY A 371 19.82 8.53 11.36
CA GLY A 371 19.50 9.27 12.58
C GLY A 371 18.35 10.25 12.40
N LEU A 372 18.03 10.94 13.49
CA LEU A 372 17.05 12.02 13.55
C LEU A 372 17.77 13.31 13.94
N ASP A 373 17.63 14.34 13.11
CA ASP A 373 18.17 15.66 13.37
C ASP A 373 17.03 16.67 13.54
N PRO A 374 17.24 17.78 14.27
CA PRO A 374 16.29 18.89 14.27
C PRO A 374 15.92 19.29 12.84
N VAL A 375 14.63 19.52 12.58
CA VAL A 375 14.10 19.66 11.21
C VAL A 375 14.83 20.73 10.40
N GLU A 376 15.22 21.84 11.03
CA GLU A 376 15.99 22.91 10.39
C GLU A 376 17.38 22.43 9.92
N VAL A 377 18.05 21.61 10.74
CA VAL A 377 19.37 21.02 10.41
C VAL A 377 19.21 20.02 9.27
N ALA A 378 18.24 19.10 9.37
CA ALA A 378 17.97 18.11 8.32
C ALA A 378 17.65 18.78 6.96
N MET A 379 16.94 19.91 6.96
CA MET A 379 16.67 20.67 5.74
C MET A 379 17.92 21.31 5.14
N ALA A 380 18.91 21.67 5.97
CA ALA A 380 20.16 22.29 5.53
C ALA A 380 21.20 21.26 5.04
N THR A 381 21.19 20.05 5.60
CA THR A 381 22.21 19.01 5.34
C THR A 381 21.83 17.99 4.28
N THR A 382 20.53 17.81 3.99
CA THR A 382 20.05 16.82 3.02
C THR A 382 20.02 17.36 1.58
N SER A 383 19.91 16.44 0.61
CA SER A 383 19.67 16.83 -0.79
C SER A 383 18.48 17.80 -0.97
N LYS A 384 18.55 18.69 -1.97
CA LYS A 384 17.51 19.69 -2.28
C LYS A 384 16.11 19.09 -2.44
N SER A 385 16.00 17.88 -2.98
CA SER A 385 14.73 17.16 -3.13
C SER A 385 14.14 16.76 -1.77
N ARG A 386 14.95 16.15 -0.90
CA ARG A 386 14.52 15.79 0.46
C ARG A 386 14.19 17.02 1.28
N ALA A 387 15.03 18.06 1.24
CA ALA A 387 14.77 19.32 1.93
C ALA A 387 13.42 19.93 1.54
N LYS A 388 13.04 19.87 0.25
CA LYS A 388 11.72 20.32 -0.22
C LYS A 388 10.57 19.46 0.32
N HIS A 389 10.74 18.13 0.37
CA HIS A 389 9.75 17.23 0.95
C HIS A 389 9.58 17.47 2.46
N THR A 390 10.69 17.57 3.20
CA THR A 390 10.72 17.93 4.62
C THR A 390 10.04 19.27 4.87
N ALA A 391 10.32 20.29 4.06
CA ALA A 391 9.67 21.59 4.18
C ALA A 391 8.14 21.51 3.98
N ALA A 392 7.67 20.71 3.01
CA ALA A 392 6.25 20.53 2.74
C ALA A 392 5.53 19.80 3.89
N GLN A 393 6.18 18.79 4.47
CA GLN A 393 5.69 18.09 5.66
C GLN A 393 5.69 18.99 6.90
N LEU A 394 6.72 19.80 7.09
CA LEU A 394 6.79 20.77 8.20
C LEU A 394 5.67 21.82 8.08
N ALA A 395 5.42 22.35 6.88
CA ALA A 395 4.31 23.28 6.64
C ALA A 395 2.93 22.63 6.90
N ARG A 396 2.80 21.32 6.67
CA ARG A 396 1.60 20.55 7.04
C ARG A 396 1.48 20.42 8.56
N LEU A 397 2.58 20.11 9.25
CA LEU A 397 2.62 20.01 10.71
C LEU A 397 2.30 21.34 11.38
N GLU A 398 2.88 22.45 10.92
CA GLU A 398 2.62 23.81 11.41
C GLU A 398 1.12 24.20 11.33
N ARG A 399 0.37 23.60 10.39
CA ARG A 399 -1.10 23.77 10.30
C ARG A 399 -1.88 22.88 11.28
N LEU A 400 -1.37 21.70 11.60
CA LEU A 400 -2.02 20.73 12.48
C LEU A 400 -1.67 20.98 13.96
N PHE A 401 -0.51 21.59 14.22
CA PHE A 401 0.03 21.91 15.52
C PHE A 401 0.54 23.36 15.53
N PRO A 402 -0.39 24.34 15.59
CA PRO A 402 -0.10 25.76 15.42
C PRO A 402 0.79 26.36 16.52
N GLU A 403 0.95 25.69 17.66
CA GLU A 403 1.86 26.04 18.74
C GLU A 403 3.30 26.22 18.21
N LEU A 404 3.71 25.44 17.19
CA LEU A 404 5.01 25.56 16.54
C LEU A 404 5.26 26.93 15.88
N MET A 405 4.21 27.69 15.60
CA MET A 405 4.33 29.02 14.98
C MET A 405 4.52 30.14 16.02
N ARG A 406 4.55 29.82 17.32
CA ARG A 406 4.81 30.80 18.38
C ARG A 406 6.22 31.37 18.25
N LEU A 407 6.33 32.70 18.27
CA LEU A 407 7.61 33.40 18.29
C LEU A 407 8.34 33.11 19.61
N GLY A 408 9.62 32.77 19.55
CA GLY A 408 10.45 32.50 20.74
C GLY A 408 11.08 31.10 20.80
N GLY A 409 10.80 30.22 19.84
CA GLY A 409 11.57 28.98 19.65
C GLY A 409 13.03 29.26 19.31
N ARG A 410 13.96 28.42 19.77
CA ARG A 410 15.39 28.55 19.46
C ARG A 410 15.70 28.30 17.99
N ARG A 411 14.87 27.48 17.34
CA ARG A 411 14.98 27.00 15.96
C ARG A 411 13.60 26.82 15.35
N ARG A 412 13.53 26.74 14.03
CA ARG A 412 12.27 26.38 13.35
C ARG A 412 11.91 24.93 13.72
N GLY A 413 10.65 24.71 14.09
CA GLY A 413 10.18 23.39 14.53
C GLY A 413 10.46 23.10 16.00
N GLU A 414 10.75 24.11 16.82
CA GLU A 414 10.82 23.99 18.27
C GLU A 414 9.85 24.95 18.96
N VAL A 415 9.24 24.50 20.06
CA VAL A 415 8.36 25.33 20.90
C VAL A 415 8.44 24.91 22.36
N ILE A 416 8.29 25.87 23.26
CA ILE A 416 8.05 25.60 24.68
C ILE A 416 6.54 25.65 24.93
N LEU A 417 6.02 24.54 25.44
CA LEU A 417 4.63 24.36 25.83
C LEU A 417 4.47 24.62 27.33
N SER A 418 3.28 25.13 27.66
CA SER A 418 2.77 25.09 29.03
C SER A 418 2.42 23.67 29.45
N GLN A 419 2.22 23.46 30.75
CA GLN A 419 1.84 22.16 31.30
C GLN A 419 0.52 21.61 30.72
N ASP A 420 -0.47 22.49 30.52
CA ASP A 420 -1.76 22.13 29.94
C ASP A 420 -1.64 21.70 28.47
N GLU A 421 -0.83 22.44 27.70
CA GLU A 421 -0.54 22.12 26.30
C GLU A 421 0.23 20.80 26.17
N ALA A 422 1.21 20.57 27.04
CA ALA A 422 1.95 19.32 27.09
C ALA A 422 1.03 18.15 27.44
N TRP A 423 0.13 18.30 28.41
CA TRP A 423 -0.88 17.31 28.73
C TRP A 423 -1.79 17.00 27.54
N LYS A 424 -2.26 18.03 26.84
CA LYS A 424 -3.09 17.88 25.64
C LYS A 424 -2.36 17.14 24.51
N LEU A 425 -1.06 17.42 24.33
CA LEU A 425 -0.21 16.67 23.39
C LEU A 425 -0.07 15.20 23.79
N MET A 426 0.07 14.90 25.08
CA MET A 426 0.19 13.52 25.59
C MET A 426 -1.12 12.71 25.53
N THR A 427 -2.27 13.36 25.39
CA THR A 427 -3.59 12.71 25.54
C THR A 427 -4.46 12.75 24.30
N GLU A 428 -4.46 13.84 23.55
CA GLU A 428 -5.38 14.07 22.43
C GLU A 428 -4.62 14.38 21.14
N ASP A 429 -3.79 15.44 21.15
CA ASP A 429 -3.16 15.92 19.93
C ASP A 429 -2.11 14.93 19.40
N GLY A 430 -1.45 14.17 20.28
CA GLY A 430 -0.52 13.12 19.90
C GLY A 430 -1.16 12.03 19.04
N ASP A 431 -2.33 11.54 19.44
CA ASP A 431 -3.07 10.53 18.67
C ASP A 431 -3.53 11.11 17.30
N ARG A 432 -3.98 12.37 17.27
CA ARG A 432 -4.39 13.06 16.04
C ARG A 432 -3.24 13.25 15.06
N LEU A 433 -2.06 13.63 15.56
CA LEU A 433 -0.83 13.76 14.78
C LEU A 433 -0.35 12.40 14.28
N GLY A 434 -0.46 11.35 15.11
CA GLY A 434 -0.21 9.96 14.74
C GLY A 434 -1.04 9.51 13.54
N VAL A 435 -2.36 9.75 13.58
CA VAL A 435 -3.27 9.45 12.46
C VAL A 435 -2.91 10.24 11.20
N CYS A 436 -2.32 11.42 11.34
CA CYS A 436 -1.82 12.21 10.23
C CYS A 436 -0.47 11.70 9.67
N GLY A 437 0.12 10.64 10.22
CA GLY A 437 1.37 10.05 9.74
C GLY A 437 2.63 10.70 10.30
N PHE A 438 2.52 11.34 11.46
CA PHE A 438 3.68 11.76 12.23
C PHE A 438 3.97 10.76 13.35
N ASP A 439 5.24 10.55 13.68
CA ASP A 439 5.62 9.83 14.90
C ASP A 439 5.59 10.82 16.07
N VAL A 440 4.91 10.49 17.16
CA VAL A 440 4.80 11.36 18.34
C VAL A 440 5.40 10.64 19.53
N ARG A 441 6.50 11.20 20.04
CA ARG A 441 7.23 10.67 21.19
C ARG A 441 6.99 11.55 22.38
N VAL A 442 6.21 11.04 23.33
CA VAL A 442 5.90 11.74 24.57
C VAL A 442 6.39 10.98 25.80
N PRO A 443 6.60 11.66 26.94
CA PRO A 443 6.88 10.99 28.20
C PRO A 443 5.75 10.05 28.60
N ALA A 444 6.08 8.96 29.29
CA ALA A 444 5.11 7.95 29.68
C ALA A 444 4.03 8.55 30.60
N LEU A 445 2.75 8.30 30.28
CA LEU A 445 1.60 8.85 31.00
C LEU A 445 0.89 7.76 31.82
N LYS A 446 0.40 8.12 33.01
CA LYS A 446 -0.58 7.34 33.76
C LYS A 446 -1.92 8.09 33.69
N ARG A 447 -2.88 7.55 32.93
CA ARG A 447 -4.20 8.16 32.70
C ARG A 447 -5.14 8.10 33.92
N ARG A 448 -4.79 7.35 34.97
CA ARG A 448 -5.58 7.24 36.21
C ARG A 448 -5.10 8.29 37.21
N LYS A 449 -6.04 9.01 37.82
CA LYS A 449 -5.75 9.95 38.92
C LYS A 449 -4.89 9.30 40.01
N ALA A 450 -3.93 10.07 40.52
CA ALA A 450 -3.17 9.65 41.69
C ALA A 450 -4.08 9.56 42.91
N VAL A 451 -3.82 8.61 43.79
CA VAL A 451 -4.54 8.50 45.07
C VAL A 451 -3.74 9.26 46.13
N ALA A 452 -4.40 10.22 46.79
CA ALA A 452 -3.81 10.97 47.89
C ALA A 452 -3.87 10.16 49.20
N SER A 453 -2.78 10.23 49.97
CA SER A 453 -2.67 9.69 51.33
C SER A 453 -1.73 10.57 52.16
N LEU A 454 -1.73 10.40 53.48
CA LEU A 454 -0.81 11.14 54.36
C LEU A 454 0.21 10.18 54.96
N ARG A 455 1.47 10.60 54.95
CA ARG A 455 2.57 9.87 55.58
C ARG A 455 3.10 10.64 56.78
N LEU A 456 3.30 9.89 57.86
CA LEU A 456 3.98 10.35 59.05
C LEU A 456 5.43 9.86 59.03
N THR A 457 6.37 10.77 59.18
CA THR A 457 7.78 10.45 59.36
C THR A 457 8.28 11.08 60.66
N SER A 458 9.04 10.32 61.44
CA SER A 458 9.65 10.78 62.69
C SER A 458 11.16 10.65 62.58
N GLN A 459 11.91 11.73 62.82
CA GLN A 459 13.36 11.66 63.03
C GLN A 459 13.64 11.60 64.54
N ALA A 460 14.42 10.60 64.95
CA ALA A 460 14.98 10.51 66.29
C ALA A 460 16.49 10.75 66.17
N ASP A 461 16.99 11.84 66.76
CA ASP A 461 18.42 12.04 66.88
C ASP A 461 18.98 11.02 67.90
N GLU A 462 19.93 10.20 67.46
CA GLU A 462 20.69 9.29 68.31
C GLU A 462 21.69 10.08 69.19
N THR A 463 21.22 10.87 70.16
CA THR A 463 22.07 11.30 71.27
C THR A 463 21.30 11.49 72.59
N VAL A 464 21.68 10.63 73.55
CA VAL A 464 21.67 10.76 75.03
C VAL A 464 20.33 11.00 75.77
N VAL A 465 19.85 9.89 76.34
CA VAL A 465 19.07 9.67 77.59
C VAL A 465 18.48 10.92 78.28
N GLY A 466 17.21 11.20 78.00
CA GLY A 466 16.34 12.06 78.80
C GLY A 466 14.87 11.90 78.38
N ALA A 467 13.96 11.67 79.32
CA ALA A 467 12.56 11.25 79.11
C ALA A 467 11.62 12.33 78.52
N ARG A 468 12.13 13.20 77.64
CA ARG A 468 11.35 14.25 76.98
C ARG A 468 11.91 14.60 75.60
N GLN A 469 12.26 13.59 74.81
CA GLN A 469 12.47 13.77 73.36
C GLN A 469 11.09 13.83 72.70
N LEU A 470 10.65 15.03 72.38
CA LEU A 470 9.64 15.24 71.33
C LEU A 470 10.31 14.76 70.05
N ALA A 471 9.85 13.64 69.49
CA ALA A 471 10.28 13.25 68.15
C ALA A 471 9.92 14.41 67.21
N ASP A 472 10.83 14.78 66.31
CA ASP A 472 10.50 15.75 65.28
C ASP A 472 9.60 15.03 64.26
N VAL A 473 8.30 15.32 64.35
CA VAL A 473 7.25 14.63 63.62
C VAL A 473 6.88 15.47 62.42
N ARG A 474 7.12 14.94 61.21
CA ARG A 474 6.81 15.62 59.95
C ARG A 474 5.74 14.86 59.18
N TRP A 475 4.67 15.57 58.83
CA TRP A 475 3.63 15.09 57.94
C TRP A 475 3.94 15.50 56.48
N SER A 476 3.79 14.55 55.55
CA SER A 476 3.84 14.78 54.10
C SER A 476 2.59 14.19 53.44
N ALA A 477 2.15 14.77 52.32
CA ALA A 477 1.11 14.16 51.49
C ALA A 477 1.78 13.28 50.44
N VAL A 478 1.28 12.07 50.27
CA VAL A 478 1.80 11.11 49.29
C VAL A 478 0.74 10.88 48.23
N PHE A 479 1.08 11.22 46.99
CA PHE A 479 0.28 10.95 45.81
C PHE A 479 0.90 9.76 45.06
N ASP A 480 0.23 8.61 45.11
CA ASP A 480 0.80 7.32 44.71
C ASP A 480 2.11 6.97 45.46
N ASP A 481 3.27 7.30 44.87
CA ASP A 481 4.63 7.10 45.41
C ASP A 481 5.42 8.41 45.54
N VAL A 482 4.81 9.55 45.22
CA VAL A 482 5.44 10.87 45.27
C VAL A 482 5.06 11.54 46.58
N GLU A 483 6.04 11.78 47.44
CA GLU A 483 5.85 12.59 48.64
C GLU A 483 6.00 14.06 48.32
N LEU A 484 4.99 14.85 48.71
CA LEU A 484 4.94 16.28 48.54
C LEU A 484 4.85 16.98 49.91
N THR A 485 5.66 18.02 50.05
CA THR A 485 5.61 18.96 51.17
C THR A 485 4.50 19.98 50.97
N ALA A 486 4.12 20.68 52.05
CA ALA A 486 3.11 21.75 51.97
C ALA A 486 3.48 22.85 50.97
N ALA A 487 4.77 23.20 50.85
CA ALA A 487 5.25 24.19 49.89
C ALA A 487 5.11 23.71 48.44
N GLU A 488 5.42 22.44 48.16
CA GLU A 488 5.27 21.84 46.84
C GLU A 488 3.79 21.70 46.45
N ILE A 489 2.92 21.31 47.39
CA ILE A 489 1.46 21.27 47.18
C ILE A 489 0.94 22.67 46.87
N SER A 490 1.39 23.71 47.60
CA SER A 490 0.98 25.08 47.33
C SER A 490 1.41 25.55 45.94
N LYS A 491 2.61 25.16 45.48
CA LYS A 491 3.10 25.47 44.14
C LYS A 491 2.25 24.77 43.07
N LEU A 492 2.04 23.46 43.22
CA LEU A 492 1.23 22.63 42.31
C LEU A 492 -0.23 23.09 42.26
N ALA A 493 -0.82 23.48 43.38
CA ALA A 493 -2.19 23.97 43.43
C ALA A 493 -2.41 25.27 42.63
N ALA A 494 -1.36 26.07 42.44
CA ALA A 494 -1.40 27.29 41.64
C ALA A 494 -1.32 27.02 40.12
N GLU A 495 -0.86 25.83 39.71
CA GLU A 495 -0.75 25.45 38.29
C GLU A 495 -2.12 25.14 37.70
N ALA A 496 -2.31 25.37 36.40
CA ALA A 496 -3.60 25.14 35.73
C ALA A 496 -3.99 23.65 35.73
N ARG A 497 -3.04 22.75 35.42
CA ARG A 497 -3.11 21.31 35.67
C ARG A 497 -1.87 20.82 36.40
N PRO A 498 -1.92 20.41 37.67
CA PRO A 498 -0.75 19.95 38.41
C PRO A 498 -0.32 18.53 37.98
N LEU A 499 0.95 18.37 37.58
CA LEU A 499 1.51 17.10 37.13
C LEU A 499 2.72 16.70 37.99
N VAL A 500 2.79 15.41 38.34
CA VAL A 500 3.96 14.83 39.04
C VAL A 500 4.41 13.53 38.39
N LYS A 501 5.68 13.18 38.59
CA LYS A 501 6.28 11.95 38.05
C LYS A 501 6.27 10.83 39.09
N SER A 502 5.33 9.90 38.95
CA SER A 502 5.13 8.69 39.77
C SER A 502 5.67 7.46 39.04
N ARG A 503 6.59 6.69 39.64
CA ARG A 503 7.21 5.49 39.04
C ARG A 503 7.64 5.65 37.57
N GLY A 504 8.20 6.81 37.22
CA GLY A 504 8.64 7.12 35.86
C GLY A 504 7.53 7.54 34.88
N ARG A 505 6.27 7.63 35.33
CA ARG A 505 5.13 8.09 34.54
C ARG A 505 4.57 9.41 35.08
N TRP A 506 4.12 10.28 34.20
CA TRP A 506 3.44 11.52 34.59
C TRP A 506 1.98 11.26 34.94
N VAL A 507 1.54 11.84 36.05
CA VAL A 507 0.17 11.71 36.58
C VAL A 507 -0.36 13.09 36.89
N GLU A 508 -1.61 13.33 36.51
CA GLU A 508 -2.35 14.52 36.95
C GLU A 508 -2.83 14.35 38.40
N LEU A 509 -2.59 15.37 39.20
CA LEU A 509 -3.14 15.51 40.55
C LEU A 509 -4.43 16.32 40.49
N ASP A 510 -5.46 15.84 41.20
CA ASP A 510 -6.70 16.60 41.32
C ASP A 510 -6.45 17.84 42.19
N LYS A 511 -6.96 19.00 41.76
CA LYS A 511 -6.89 20.23 42.54
C LYS A 511 -7.67 20.11 43.84
N ALA A 512 -8.79 19.39 43.84
CA ALA A 512 -9.55 19.14 45.07
C ALA A 512 -8.68 18.36 46.07
N ASP A 513 -8.00 17.32 45.61
CA ASP A 513 -7.11 16.50 46.45
C ASP A 513 -5.91 17.30 46.96
N LEU A 514 -5.35 18.23 46.15
CA LEU A 514 -4.27 19.12 46.59
C LEU A 514 -4.75 20.10 47.67
N VAL A 515 -5.96 20.66 47.53
CA VAL A 515 -6.54 21.56 48.53
C VAL A 515 -6.83 20.80 49.83
N GLU A 516 -7.40 19.59 49.72
CA GLU A 516 -7.66 18.73 50.88
C GLU A 516 -6.36 18.32 51.57
N ALA A 517 -5.34 17.92 50.80
CA ALA A 517 -4.01 17.59 51.33
C ALA A 517 -3.34 18.79 52.01
N ALA A 518 -3.43 19.99 51.43
CA ALA A 518 -2.92 21.21 52.04
C ALA A 518 -3.62 21.54 53.37
N ALA A 519 -4.96 21.47 53.41
CA ALA A 519 -5.74 21.68 54.63
C ALA A 519 -5.40 20.64 55.71
N ALA A 520 -5.26 19.37 55.29
CA ALA A 520 -4.92 18.26 56.17
C ALA A 520 -3.50 18.34 56.75
N LEU A 521 -2.54 18.90 56.01
CA LEU A 521 -1.19 19.18 56.51
C LEU A 521 -1.19 20.38 57.46
N ALA A 522 -1.94 21.44 57.16
CA ALA A 522 -2.04 22.62 58.02
C ALA A 522 -2.65 22.28 59.39
N GLU A 523 -3.76 21.53 59.43
CA GLU A 523 -4.41 21.11 60.68
C GLU A 523 -3.49 20.27 61.58
N ARG A 524 -2.57 19.51 60.97
CA ARG A 524 -1.63 18.65 61.69
C ARG A 524 -0.37 19.39 62.14
N ALA A 525 0.07 20.40 61.39
CA ALA A 525 1.15 21.30 61.81
C ALA A 525 0.79 22.09 63.08
N ASP A 526 -0.50 22.40 63.28
CA ASP A 526 -0.98 23.06 64.51
C ASP A 526 -1.04 22.11 65.73
N LYS A 527 -0.90 20.79 65.54
CA LYS A 527 -1.07 19.74 66.57
C LYS A 527 0.24 19.08 67.01
N THR A 528 1.33 19.30 66.28
CA THR A 528 2.70 18.86 66.57
C THR A 528 3.50 20.03 67.08
#